data_AF-A0A7K4X081-F1
#
_entry.id   AF-A0A7K4X081-F1
#
_cell.length_a   1.000
_cell.length_b   1.000
_cell.length_c   1.000
_cell.angle_alpha   90.00
_cell.angle_beta   90.00
_cell.angle_gamma   90.00
#
_symmetry.space_group_name_H-M   'P 1'
#
loop_
_entity.id
_entity.type
_entity.pdbx_description
1 polymer ?
#
loop_
_entity_poly.entity_id
_entity_poly.type
_entity_poly.pdbx_seq_one_letter_code
_entity_poly.pdbx_strand_id
1 'polypeptide(L)'
;MEKILKAELNTGILKALGSSGGGCISQGQTYETDSGRVFVKINHKPQARKMFEGEMASLEAIQKTKIVRVPQPIKVIDLPGGGAMFAMEYLKMKHLNKYSSKLGEQIAELHLYNHKLGEKLRNEGSTIGKGASHSESQYVDKFGFHTATCCGYIPQVWYIPW
;
A
#
# COMPACT_ATOMS: atom_id res chain seq x y z
N MET A 1 -18.22 3.89 -14.11
CA MET A 1 -17.34 3.54 -12.97
C MET A 1 -17.58 2.10 -12.51
N GLU A 2 -18.74 1.79 -11.91
CA GLU A 2 -19.01 0.46 -11.35
C GLU A 2 -18.89 -0.70 -12.35
N LYS A 3 -19.31 -0.52 -13.61
CA LYS A 3 -19.11 -1.53 -14.67
C LYS A 3 -17.63 -1.87 -14.89
N ILE A 4 -16.75 -0.87 -14.86
CA ILE A 4 -15.31 -1.04 -15.03
C ILE A 4 -14.74 -1.70 -13.79
N LEU A 5 -15.06 -1.19 -12.60
CA LEU A 5 -14.63 -1.80 -11.35
C LEU A 5 -15.03 -3.28 -11.25
N LYS A 6 -16.26 -3.62 -11.65
CA LYS A 6 -16.76 -4.99 -11.67
C LYS A 6 -15.95 -5.90 -12.61
N ALA A 7 -15.65 -5.42 -13.82
CA ALA A 7 -14.84 -6.14 -14.79
C ALA A 7 -13.39 -6.32 -14.31
N GLU A 8 -12.78 -5.25 -13.81
CA GLU A 8 -11.38 -5.21 -13.34
C GLU A 8 -11.14 -6.06 -12.09
N LEU A 9 -12.15 -6.19 -11.23
CA LEU A 9 -12.14 -7.09 -10.06
C LEU A 9 -12.60 -8.52 -10.39
N ASN A 10 -12.98 -8.78 -11.65
CA ASN A 10 -13.49 -10.08 -12.11
C ASN A 10 -14.59 -10.65 -11.19
N THR A 11 -15.58 -9.82 -10.84
CA THR A 11 -16.63 -10.20 -9.89
C THR A 11 -18.02 -10.22 -10.52
N GLY A 12 -18.82 -11.23 -10.15
CA GLY A 12 -20.22 -11.36 -10.57
C GLY A 12 -21.16 -10.37 -9.88
N ILE A 13 -20.78 -9.86 -8.70
CA ILE A 13 -21.61 -8.99 -7.85
C ILE A 13 -20.79 -7.77 -7.44
N LEU A 14 -21.37 -6.58 -7.55
CA LEU A 14 -20.76 -5.36 -7.05
C LEU A 14 -21.87 -4.47 -6.49
N LYS A 15 -22.00 -4.43 -5.16
CA LYS A 15 -23.04 -3.66 -4.48
C LYS A 15 -22.41 -2.62 -3.55
N ALA A 16 -22.67 -1.34 -3.82
CA ALA A 16 -22.21 -0.26 -2.95
C ALA A 16 -22.84 -0.38 -1.54
N LEU A 17 -22.00 -0.27 -0.51
CA LEU A 17 -22.43 -0.21 0.89
C LEU A 17 -22.37 1.24 1.39
N GLY A 18 -23.36 1.68 2.17
CA GLY A 18 -23.61 3.08 2.55
C GLY A 18 -22.59 3.78 3.45
N SER A 19 -21.33 3.33 3.47
CA SER A 19 -20.22 4.03 4.11
C SER A 19 -19.34 4.66 3.03
N SER A 20 -19.70 5.87 2.64
CA SER A 20 -18.82 6.75 1.87
C SER A 20 -18.01 7.60 2.85
N GLY A 21 -16.90 7.05 3.34
CA GLY A 21 -15.90 7.83 4.08
C GLY A 21 -15.14 8.71 3.09
N GLY A 22 -15.51 9.98 2.99
CA GLY A 22 -14.77 10.96 2.19
C GLY A 22 -13.53 11.42 2.94
N GLY A 23 -12.34 11.20 2.35
CA GLY A 23 -11.17 12.00 2.71
C GLY A 23 -11.24 13.35 1.98
N CYS A 24 -10.51 14.37 2.44
CA CYS A 24 -10.51 15.69 1.81
C CYS A 24 -10.11 15.68 0.32
N ILE A 25 -9.44 14.62 -0.14
CA ILE A 25 -8.84 14.51 -1.48
C ILE A 25 -9.55 13.46 -2.36
N SER A 26 -9.98 12.35 -1.78
CA SER A 26 -10.56 11.21 -2.51
C SER A 26 -11.81 10.72 -1.83
N GLN A 27 -12.80 10.30 -2.63
CA GLN A 27 -13.99 9.64 -2.13
C GLN A 27 -13.67 8.18 -1.82
N GLY A 28 -13.97 7.72 -0.61
CA GLY A 28 -13.94 6.31 -0.27
C GLY A 28 -15.32 5.68 -0.42
N GLN A 29 -15.40 4.47 -0.97
CA GLN A 29 -16.63 3.71 -1.12
C GLN A 29 -16.36 2.23 -0.85
N THR A 30 -17.23 1.59 -0.06
CA THR A 30 -17.14 0.14 0.16
C THR A 30 -18.09 -0.58 -0.78
N TYR A 31 -17.66 -1.72 -1.32
CA TYR A 31 -18.47 -2.59 -2.15
C TYR A 31 -18.47 -4.02 -1.60
N GLU A 32 -19.63 -4.67 -1.69
CA GLU A 32 -19.78 -6.11 -1.51
C GLU A 32 -19.60 -6.81 -2.86
N THR A 33 -18.74 -7.82 -2.88
CA THR A 33 -18.44 -8.67 -4.05
C THR A 33 -18.68 -10.14 -3.71
N ASP A 34 -18.59 -11.00 -4.72
CA ASP A 34 -18.63 -12.47 -4.55
C ASP A 34 -17.50 -13.03 -3.67
N SER A 35 -16.35 -12.36 -3.61
CA SER A 35 -15.17 -12.78 -2.84
C SER A 35 -15.00 -12.05 -1.50
N GLY A 36 -15.98 -11.23 -1.11
CA GLY A 36 -15.97 -10.44 0.12
C GLY A 36 -16.05 -8.94 -0.15
N ARG A 37 -15.73 -8.14 0.87
CA ARG A 37 -15.83 -6.68 0.77
C ARG A 37 -14.52 -6.07 0.29
N VAL A 38 -14.64 -5.07 -0.58
CA VAL A 38 -13.53 -4.25 -1.05
C VAL A 38 -13.77 -2.80 -0.69
N PHE A 39 -12.70 -2.07 -0.38
CA PHE A 39 -12.72 -0.63 -0.23
C PHE A 39 -12.08 0.00 -1.46
N VAL A 40 -12.74 1.02 -2.01
CA VAL A 40 -12.31 1.69 -3.23
C VAL A 40 -12.17 3.18 -2.99
N LYS A 41 -10.96 3.70 -3.22
CA LYS A 41 -10.71 5.14 -3.29
C LYS A 41 -10.94 5.61 -4.72
N ILE A 42 -11.58 6.76 -4.89
CA ILE A 42 -11.97 7.33 -6.18
C ILE A 42 -11.49 8.78 -6.22
N ASN A 43 -10.83 9.16 -7.32
CA ASN A 43 -10.41 10.53 -7.54
C ASN A 43 -10.39 10.86 -9.03
N HIS A 44 -11.08 11.94 -9.41
CA HIS A 44 -11.27 12.35 -10.81
C HIS A 44 -10.17 13.26 -11.36
N LYS A 45 -9.19 13.67 -10.54
CA LYS A 45 -8.08 14.52 -11.01
C LYS A 45 -7.05 13.69 -11.79
N PRO A 46 -6.41 14.25 -12.83
CA PRO A 46 -5.46 13.51 -13.66
C PRO A 46 -4.24 12.96 -12.90
N GLN A 47 -3.86 13.58 -11.77
CA GLN A 47 -2.77 13.12 -10.92
C GLN A 47 -3.11 11.87 -10.08
N ALA A 48 -4.39 11.47 -10.03
CA ALA A 48 -4.86 10.38 -9.18
C ALA A 48 -4.18 9.04 -9.48
N ARG A 49 -3.91 8.73 -10.76
CA ARG A 49 -3.29 7.47 -11.17
C ARG A 49 -1.92 7.31 -10.52
N LYS A 50 -1.06 8.31 -10.67
CA LYS A 50 0.29 8.35 -10.07
C LYS A 50 0.24 8.29 -8.54
N MET A 51 -0.67 9.06 -7.94
CA MET A 51 -0.86 9.06 -6.47
C MET A 51 -1.24 7.67 -5.95
N PHE A 52 -2.18 6.98 -6.62
CA PHE A 52 -2.62 5.65 -6.21
C PHE A 52 -1.60 4.55 -6.51
N GLU A 53 -0.79 4.64 -7.57
CA GLU A 53 0.34 3.72 -7.78
C GLU A 53 1.37 3.81 -6.66
N GLY A 54 1.71 5.04 -6.25
CA GLY A 54 2.58 5.27 -5.11
C GLY A 54 2.00 4.69 -3.82
N GLU A 55 0.70 4.89 -3.58
CA GLU A 55 0.01 4.31 -2.42
C GLU A 55 0.02 2.77 -2.46
N MET A 56 -0.27 2.16 -3.61
CA MET A 56 -0.26 0.72 -3.82
C MET A 56 1.12 0.12 -3.49
N ALA A 57 2.19 0.66 -4.08
CA ALA A 57 3.55 0.23 -3.83
C ALA A 57 3.96 0.41 -2.35
N SER A 58 3.48 1.47 -1.71
CA SER A 58 3.73 1.72 -0.28
C SER A 58 3.08 0.66 0.61
N LEU A 59 1.83 0.28 0.33
CA LEU A 59 1.13 -0.78 1.06
C LEU A 59 1.78 -2.15 0.85
N GLU A 60 2.20 -2.47 -0.38
CA GLU A 60 2.94 -3.71 -0.66
C GLU A 60 4.26 -3.78 0.11
N ALA A 61 5.01 -2.67 0.17
CA ALA A 61 6.27 -2.62 0.90
C ALA A 61 6.05 -2.86 2.42
N ILE A 62 5.05 -2.21 3.01
CA ILE A 62 4.72 -2.43 4.44
C ILE A 62 4.26 -3.87 4.65
N GLN A 63 3.41 -4.41 3.78
CA GLN A 63 2.91 -5.78 3.89
C GLN A 63 4.04 -6.82 3.84
N LYS A 64 5.05 -6.63 2.99
CA LYS A 64 6.22 -7.51 2.89
C LYS A 64 7.03 -7.61 4.18
N THR A 65 7.02 -6.57 5.03
CA THR A 65 7.69 -6.62 6.33
C THR A 65 7.03 -7.58 7.31
N LYS A 66 5.72 -7.84 7.14
CA LYS A 66 4.88 -8.65 8.04
C LYS A 66 4.83 -8.11 9.49
N ILE A 67 5.19 -6.86 9.72
CA ILE A 67 5.26 -6.25 11.06
C ILE A 67 3.91 -5.69 11.50
N VAL A 68 3.28 -4.88 10.64
CA VAL A 68 1.99 -4.22 10.92
C VAL A 68 0.95 -4.60 9.87
N ARG A 69 -0.30 -4.75 10.29
CA ARG A 69 -1.41 -5.03 9.37
C ARG A 69 -1.76 -3.78 8.57
N VAL A 70 -1.76 -3.92 7.25
CA VAL A 70 -2.24 -2.94 6.27
C VAL A 70 -3.29 -3.59 5.38
N PRO A 71 -4.19 -2.83 4.75
CA PRO A 71 -5.11 -3.39 3.75
C PRO A 71 -4.32 -3.98 2.59
N GLN A 72 -4.70 -5.17 2.13
CA GLN A 72 -4.10 -5.75 0.94
C GLN A 72 -4.47 -4.91 -0.31
N PRO A 73 -3.49 -4.35 -1.04
CA PRO A 73 -3.75 -3.67 -2.31
C PRO A 73 -4.24 -4.68 -3.35
N ILE A 74 -5.21 -4.28 -4.18
CA ILE A 74 -5.75 -5.12 -5.25
C ILE A 74 -5.39 -4.56 -6.61
N LYS A 75 -5.84 -3.34 -6.94
CA LYS A 75 -5.63 -2.78 -8.27
C LYS A 75 -5.88 -1.28 -8.33
N VAL A 76 -5.10 -0.58 -9.15
CA VAL A 76 -5.37 0.80 -9.57
C VAL A 76 -5.96 0.78 -10.99
N ILE A 77 -7.05 1.51 -11.20
CA ILE A 77 -7.89 1.44 -12.40
C ILE A 77 -8.15 2.85 -12.92
N ASP A 78 -7.93 3.10 -14.21
CA ASP A 78 -8.22 4.40 -14.82
C ASP A 78 -9.73 4.63 -15.00
N LEU A 79 -10.16 5.88 -14.81
CA LEU A 79 -11.54 6.30 -15.01
C LEU A 79 -11.74 6.89 -16.43
N PRO A 80 -12.86 6.58 -17.10
CA PRO A 80 -13.24 7.28 -18.32
C PRO A 80 -13.43 8.78 -18.02
N GLY A 81 -12.78 9.64 -18.82
CA GLY A 81 -12.81 11.09 -18.62
C GLY A 81 -11.76 11.63 -17.64
N GLY A 82 -10.87 10.78 -17.12
CA GLY A 82 -9.72 11.18 -16.30
C GLY A 82 -9.88 10.84 -14.82
N GLY A 83 -8.73 10.73 -14.16
CA GLY A 83 -8.63 10.23 -12.79
C GLY A 83 -8.54 8.71 -12.71
N ALA A 84 -8.61 8.19 -11.49
CA ALA A 84 -8.41 6.78 -11.20
C ALA A 84 -9.22 6.30 -9.98
N MET A 85 -9.33 4.98 -9.86
CA MET A 85 -9.78 4.26 -8.67
C MET A 85 -8.64 3.43 -8.11
N PHE A 86 -8.63 3.23 -6.79
CA PHE A 86 -7.74 2.29 -6.13
C PHE A 86 -8.54 1.35 -5.24
N ALA A 87 -8.61 0.08 -5.65
CA ALA A 87 -9.27 -0.98 -4.92
C ALA A 87 -8.29 -1.71 -4.00
N MET A 88 -8.73 -1.98 -2.77
CA MET A 88 -8.00 -2.69 -1.74
C MET A 88 -8.94 -3.48 -0.82
N GLU A 89 -8.37 -4.32 0.04
CA GLU A 89 -9.10 -5.01 1.10
C GLU A 89 -9.92 -4.03 1.95
N TYR A 90 -11.17 -4.39 2.22
CA TYR A 90 -11.96 -3.70 3.24
C TYR A 90 -11.54 -4.15 4.65
N LEU A 91 -11.07 -3.22 5.47
CA LEU A 91 -10.81 -3.45 6.89
C LEU A 91 -11.97 -2.97 7.75
N LYS A 92 -12.49 -3.88 8.59
CA LYS A 92 -13.43 -3.49 9.66
C LYS A 92 -12.65 -2.84 10.80
N MET A 93 -12.42 -1.54 10.69
CA MET A 93 -11.69 -0.75 11.68
C MET A 93 -12.41 -0.77 13.04
N LYS A 94 -11.62 -0.88 14.12
CA LYS A 94 -12.07 -0.85 15.51
C LYS A 94 -11.18 0.11 16.32
N HIS A 95 -11.65 0.54 17.48
CA HIS A 95 -10.86 1.38 18.38
C HIS A 95 -9.58 0.66 18.84
N LEU A 96 -8.49 1.42 18.93
CA LEU A 96 -7.16 0.91 19.27
C LEU A 96 -6.88 0.83 20.78
N ASN A 97 -7.84 1.15 21.66
CA ASN A 97 -7.59 1.33 23.10
C ASN A 97 -6.79 0.20 23.76
N LYS A 98 -7.06 -1.06 23.42
CA LYS A 98 -6.36 -2.23 23.97
C LYS A 98 -5.05 -2.59 23.24
N TYR A 99 -4.84 -2.05 22.04
CA TYR A 99 -3.75 -2.44 21.13
C TYR A 99 -2.78 -1.29 20.83
N SER A 100 -2.96 -0.11 21.42
CA SER A 100 -2.14 1.08 21.17
C SER A 100 -0.67 0.86 21.49
N SER A 101 -0.36 0.24 22.64
CA SER A 101 1.02 -0.12 23.02
C SER A 101 1.64 -1.06 22.00
N LYS A 102 0.88 -2.09 21.57
CA LYS A 102 1.37 -3.07 20.60
C LYS A 102 1.62 -2.45 19.23
N LEU A 103 0.73 -1.56 18.80
CA LEU A 103 0.93 -0.80 17.57
C LEU A 103 2.19 0.06 17.67
N GLY A 104 2.44 0.72 18.81
CA GLY A 104 3.67 1.49 19.04
C GLY A 104 4.94 0.64 18.85
N GLU A 105 4.99 -0.55 19.42
CA GLU A 105 6.09 -1.51 19.21
C GLU A 105 6.25 -1.89 17.74
N GLN A 106 5.15 -2.22 17.06
CA GLN A 106 5.17 -2.60 15.64
C GLN A 106 5.65 -1.47 14.75
N ILE A 107 5.26 -0.22 15.01
CA ILE A 107 5.74 0.92 14.24
C ILE A 107 7.24 1.16 14.50
N ALA A 108 7.72 1.03 15.74
CA ALA A 108 9.14 1.11 16.03
C ALA A 108 9.93 0.00 15.32
N GLU A 109 9.42 -1.22 15.30
CA GLU A 109 10.02 -2.35 14.58
C GLU A 109 10.04 -2.10 13.07
N LEU A 110 8.95 -1.56 12.52
CA LEU A 110 8.85 -1.20 11.09
C LEU A 110 9.91 -0.17 10.70
N HIS A 111 10.14 0.86 11.52
CA HIS A 111 11.20 1.85 11.27
C HIS A 111 12.61 1.23 11.27
N LEU A 112 12.85 0.22 12.11
CA LEU A 112 14.14 -0.46 12.22
C LEU A 112 14.34 -1.59 11.20
N TYR A 113 13.28 -2.02 10.51
CA TYR A 113 13.29 -3.20 9.65
C TYR A 113 14.43 -3.19 8.62
N ASN A 114 14.53 -2.12 7.83
CA ASN A 114 15.54 -2.04 6.76
C ASN A 114 16.96 -1.94 7.32
N HIS A 115 17.14 -1.25 8.46
CA HIS A 115 18.44 -1.17 9.12
C HIS A 115 18.91 -2.55 9.57
N LYS A 116 18.06 -3.30 10.29
CA LYS A 116 18.35 -4.67 10.74
C LYS A 116 18.62 -5.62 9.57
N LEU A 117 17.88 -5.47 8.46
CA LEU A 117 18.10 -6.25 7.24
C LEU A 117 19.50 -5.98 6.66
N GLY A 118 19.93 -4.72 6.60
CA GLY A 118 21.26 -4.34 6.14
C GLY A 118 22.38 -4.88 7.04
N GLU A 119 22.23 -4.81 8.36
CA GLU A 119 23.19 -5.41 9.30
C GLU A 119 23.29 -6.93 9.12
N LYS A 120 22.14 -7.61 8.97
CA LYS A 120 22.10 -9.06 8.73
C LYS A 120 22.86 -9.45 7.46
N LEU A 121 22.59 -8.78 6.34
CA LEU A 121 23.25 -9.07 5.06
C LEU A 121 24.76 -8.80 5.11
N ARG A 122 25.20 -7.74 5.79
CA ARG A 122 26.64 -7.46 5.99
C ARG A 122 27.34 -8.55 6.80
N ASN A 123 26.69 -9.04 7.85
CA ASN A 123 27.23 -10.11 8.69
C ASN A 123 27.28 -11.45 7.93
N GLU A 124 26.26 -11.76 7.13
CA GLU A 124 26.22 -12.96 6.28
C GLU A 124 27.27 -12.91 5.16
N GLY A 125 27.45 -11.77 4.50
CA GLY A 125 28.48 -11.58 3.48
C GLY A 125 29.92 -11.62 4.01
N SER A 126 30.11 -11.41 5.31
CA SER A 126 31.43 -11.53 5.98
C SER A 126 31.78 -12.98 6.35
N THR A 127 30.87 -13.94 6.15
CA THR A 127 31.07 -15.36 6.48
C THR A 127 31.41 -16.16 5.21
N ILE A 128 32.68 -16.57 5.06
CA ILE A 128 33.10 -17.43 3.93
C ILE A 128 32.40 -18.79 4.05
N GLY A 129 31.60 -19.16 3.04
CA GLY A 129 31.02 -20.51 2.90
C GLY A 129 29.48 -20.60 2.88
N LYS A 130 28.74 -19.51 3.09
CA LYS A 130 27.29 -19.49 2.85
C LYS A 130 27.01 -19.06 1.41
N GLY A 131 26.62 -20.03 0.57
CA GLY A 131 26.12 -19.75 -0.79
C GLY A 131 24.96 -18.77 -0.75
N ALA A 132 24.81 -17.98 -1.82
CA ALA A 132 23.80 -16.93 -1.96
C ALA A 132 22.39 -17.47 -1.63
N SER A 133 21.97 -17.28 -0.38
CA SER A 133 20.59 -17.49 0.01
C SER A 133 19.81 -16.40 -0.70
N HIS A 134 19.03 -16.78 -1.71
CA HIS A 134 18.06 -15.91 -2.38
C HIS A 134 16.97 -15.51 -1.37
N SER A 135 17.32 -14.60 -0.47
CA SER A 135 16.39 -13.86 0.37
C SER A 135 15.71 -12.83 -0.51
N GLU A 136 14.43 -13.03 -0.80
CA GLU A 136 13.58 -12.12 -1.58
C GLU A 136 13.51 -10.68 -1.02
N SER A 137 13.97 -10.45 0.21
CA SER A 137 14.03 -9.14 0.83
C SER A 137 15.34 -8.42 0.46
N GLN A 138 15.27 -7.55 -0.55
CA GLN A 138 16.37 -6.64 -0.89
C GLN A 138 16.47 -5.51 0.13
N TYR A 139 17.59 -5.45 0.84
CA TYR A 139 17.99 -4.25 1.58
C TYR A 139 18.07 -3.05 0.65
N VAL A 140 17.59 -1.90 1.10
CA VAL A 140 17.65 -0.64 0.34
C VAL A 140 18.60 0.32 1.04
N ASP A 141 19.66 0.73 0.36
CA ASP A 141 20.68 1.65 0.87
C ASP A 141 20.28 3.13 0.77
N LYS A 142 19.32 3.43 -0.11
CA LYS A 142 18.80 4.77 -0.40
C LYS A 142 17.37 4.93 0.09
N PHE A 143 17.03 6.12 0.56
CA PHE A 143 15.65 6.40 0.95
C PHE A 143 14.76 6.58 -0.28
N GLY A 144 13.57 5.98 -0.25
CA GLY A 144 12.55 6.16 -1.28
C GLY A 144 11.90 4.87 -1.75
N PHE A 145 11.06 5.00 -2.77
CA PHE A 145 10.36 3.90 -3.44
C PHE A 145 10.80 3.82 -4.89
N HIS A 146 10.67 2.63 -5.49
CA HIS A 146 10.90 2.42 -6.93
C HIS A 146 9.88 3.15 -7.83
N THR A 147 8.78 3.63 -7.24
CA THR A 147 7.77 4.46 -7.90
C THR A 147 7.57 5.76 -7.12
N ALA A 148 7.02 6.77 -7.79
CA ALA A 148 6.76 8.06 -7.15
C ALA A 148 5.62 7.94 -6.12
N THR A 149 5.94 8.18 -4.85
CA THR A 149 4.93 8.38 -3.80
C THR A 149 4.49 9.84 -3.76
N CYS A 150 3.32 10.13 -3.21
CA CYS A 150 2.76 11.48 -3.19
C CYS A 150 2.24 11.86 -1.78
N CYS A 151 2.40 13.12 -1.40
CA CYS A 151 1.68 13.76 -0.30
C CYS A 151 0.51 14.55 -0.89
N GLY A 152 -0.70 13.99 -0.84
CA GLY A 152 -1.80 14.48 -1.67
C GLY A 152 -1.43 14.40 -3.15
N TYR A 153 -1.48 15.53 -3.86
CA TYR A 153 -1.10 15.59 -5.28
C TYR A 153 0.38 15.91 -5.53
N ILE A 154 1.17 16.13 -4.48
CA ILE A 154 2.57 16.56 -4.59
C ILE A 154 3.45 15.30 -4.60
N PRO A 155 4.16 14.99 -5.69
CA PRO A 155 5.12 13.90 -5.70
C PRO A 155 6.22 14.14 -4.66
N GLN A 156 6.51 13.13 -3.86
CA GLN A 156 7.64 13.14 -2.94
C GLN A 156 8.90 12.84 -3.74
N VAL A 157 9.65 13.89 -4.05
CA VAL A 157 10.90 13.78 -4.80
C VAL A 157 12.02 13.48 -3.81
N TRP A 158 12.58 12.28 -3.90
CA TRP A 158 13.77 11.89 -3.14
C TRP A 158 15.00 12.42 -3.88
N TYR A 159 15.34 13.70 -3.66
CA TYR A 159 16.60 14.25 -4.18
C TYR A 159 17.77 13.55 -3.51
N ILE A 160 18.45 12.68 -4.26
CA ILE A 160 19.80 12.26 -3.95
C ILE A 160 20.68 13.10 -4.89
N PRO A 161 21.45 14.09 -4.40
CA PRO A 161 22.45 14.72 -5.24
C PRO A 161 23.45 13.64 -5.66
N TRP A 162 23.65 13.52 -6.97
CA TRP A 162 24.76 12.80 -7.57
C TRP A 162 26.08 13.49 -7.22
#